data_AF-A0A4W3GJD6-F1
#
_entry.id   AF-A0A4W3GJD6-F1
#
_cell.length_a   1.000
_cell.length_b   1.000
_cell.length_c   1.000
_cell.angle_alpha   90.00
_cell.angle_beta   90.00
_cell.angle_gamma   90.00
#
_symmetry.space_group_name_H-M   'P 1'
#
loop_
_entity.id
_entity.type
_entity.pdbx_description
1 polymer ?
#
loop_
_entity_poly.entity_id
_entity_poly.type
_entity_poly.pdbx_seq_one_letter_code
_entity_poly.pdbx_strand_id
1 'polypeptide(L)'
;ESYIGPGEGAAQVHQNVTRPKGLSYEERLHKLRLYSLEFRRWSSDLIEVFKMIKGFNRVDTEKLFPLVRESKTRCIILTLQPGHLRYVTQMVEVESPTTLRSLRECEERNRHLLEQVTHQGERCCQLEHQLRSSQETSSQLKYKVRVLYPCLEILQSECLNQRLTTMQPFLRSMKSDYNSLRSQVKSFSQFYEAAIIEAKKQVRAQHRERETHGCFPLSQDLSTHSGTVTILFSGNIRVLCRIKPLIQTDKKEEDTPTPVTLNPANDCRITVLYKARERSFELDKVFIPEATQEVVFEEIEPLVTSCIDGYNICIFAYGQTGSGKTYTMEGETDNPGINQRALRALFKEIETRTGTWSYTVSLNLVEIYNEHLRDLLGKDPQEKLEIKLNPDGSGHLHVPGLTLVEVKRFQDIRKVLALGRKNRVTQSTNMNERSSRSHVLLTVTVSGTEINTDTKTVGKMNLVDLAGSERVWKSGAEGERLKEAQNINKSLLALADVIQALRAKQNHVPFRNSKLTYLLQDSLGKGNKTVMVVQISSLEENVGETMCSLKFAQRVCKVELGPAARRVEATSYIFYLRYRKHLEYFVVRSV
;
A
#
# COMPACT_ATOMS: atom_id res chain seq x y z
N GLU A 1 -55.55 47.24 11.86
CA GLU A 1 -55.20 48.11 12.99
C GLU A 1 -54.16 49.13 12.53
N SER A 2 -54.46 50.42 12.80
CA SER A 2 -53.59 51.59 12.96
C SER A 2 -52.49 51.96 11.93
N TYR A 3 -52.69 53.16 11.37
CA TYR A 3 -51.75 54.11 10.75
C TYR A 3 -50.43 54.38 11.49
N ILE A 4 -49.38 54.80 10.76
CA ILE A 4 -48.53 56.02 10.96
C ILE A 4 -47.56 56.15 9.74
N GLY A 5 -47.50 57.34 9.09
CA GLY A 5 -46.39 57.80 8.20
C GLY A 5 -45.54 58.87 8.91
N PRO A 6 -44.81 59.81 8.25
CA PRO A 6 -44.27 59.93 6.87
C PRO A 6 -42.76 60.36 6.84
N GLY A 7 -42.16 60.59 5.65
CA GLY A 7 -40.89 61.34 5.52
C GLY A 7 -40.13 61.25 4.18
N GLU A 8 -40.27 62.31 3.36
CA GLU A 8 -39.29 62.98 2.44
C GLU A 8 -38.38 62.13 1.50
N GLY A 9 -38.17 62.42 0.22
CA GLY A 9 -38.57 63.49 -0.69
C GLY A 9 -38.06 63.14 -2.09
N ALA A 10 -38.85 63.45 -3.13
CA ALA A 10 -38.50 63.25 -4.53
C ALA A 10 -38.32 64.62 -5.20
N ALA A 11 -37.15 64.87 -5.78
CA ALA A 11 -36.89 66.05 -6.61
C ALA A 11 -36.16 65.67 -7.91
N GLN A 12 -36.60 66.33 -8.98
CA GLN A 12 -36.31 66.21 -10.42
C GLN A 12 -34.84 66.37 -10.84
N VAL A 13 -34.46 65.78 -11.99
CA VAL A 13 -33.54 66.42 -12.96
C VAL A 13 -33.94 66.10 -14.41
N HIS A 14 -34.07 67.14 -15.23
CA HIS A 14 -34.33 67.16 -16.68
C HIS A 14 -33.24 66.49 -17.54
N GLN A 15 -33.62 65.90 -18.69
CA GLN A 15 -32.71 65.71 -19.83
C GLN A 15 -33.34 66.12 -21.16
N ASN A 16 -32.64 67.03 -21.85
CA ASN A 16 -32.87 67.50 -23.22
C ASN A 16 -32.44 66.44 -24.24
N VAL A 17 -33.22 66.26 -25.31
CA VAL A 17 -32.91 65.37 -26.44
C VAL A 17 -32.38 66.20 -27.63
N THR A 18 -31.15 65.93 -28.07
CA THR A 18 -30.56 66.42 -29.33
C THR A 18 -30.43 65.29 -30.35
N ARG A 19 -30.95 65.48 -31.58
CA ARG A 19 -30.82 64.53 -32.70
C ARG A 19 -29.45 64.68 -33.41
N PRO A 20 -28.81 63.59 -33.88
CA PRO A 20 -27.53 63.68 -34.61
C PRO A 20 -27.73 64.08 -36.10
N LYS A 21 -26.87 64.96 -36.61
CA LYS A 21 -26.81 65.38 -38.03
C LYS A 21 -26.13 64.31 -38.89
N GLY A 22 -26.68 64.03 -40.08
CA GLY A 22 -26.11 63.08 -41.05
C GLY A 22 -24.87 63.63 -41.78
N LEU A 23 -23.97 62.72 -42.20
CA LEU A 23 -22.69 63.00 -42.86
C LEU A 23 -22.84 63.68 -44.23
N SER A 24 -21.95 64.61 -44.53
CA SER A 24 -21.88 65.35 -45.80
C SER A 24 -21.47 64.45 -46.97
N TYR A 25 -21.75 64.90 -48.20
CA TYR A 25 -21.40 64.14 -49.42
C TYR A 25 -19.89 63.89 -49.55
N GLU A 26 -19.06 64.86 -49.15
CA GLU A 26 -17.60 64.74 -49.17
C GLU A 26 -17.09 63.73 -48.14
N GLU A 27 -17.71 63.64 -46.97
CA GLU A 27 -17.38 62.67 -45.94
C GLU A 27 -17.73 61.23 -46.37
N ARG A 28 -18.81 61.06 -47.14
CA ARG A 28 -19.20 59.75 -47.72
C ARG A 28 -18.21 59.30 -48.80
N LEU A 29 -17.77 60.23 -49.65
CA LEU A 29 -16.74 59.98 -50.68
C LEU A 29 -15.39 59.62 -50.07
N HIS A 30 -15.01 60.28 -48.96
CA HIS A 30 -13.78 59.96 -48.25
C HIS A 30 -13.84 58.56 -47.61
N LYS A 31 -14.95 58.21 -46.95
CA LYS A 31 -15.16 56.86 -46.40
C LYS A 31 -15.16 55.77 -47.48
N LEU A 32 -15.78 56.02 -48.64
CA LEU A 32 -15.75 55.08 -49.76
C LEU A 32 -14.33 54.85 -50.30
N ARG A 33 -13.48 55.88 -50.34
CA ARG A 33 -12.06 55.72 -50.71
C ARG A 33 -11.29 54.88 -49.68
N LEU A 34 -11.53 55.11 -48.39
CA LEU A 34 -10.92 54.32 -47.31
C LEU A 34 -11.34 52.85 -47.38
N TYR A 35 -12.62 52.56 -47.56
CA TYR A 35 -13.10 51.19 -47.74
C TYR A 35 -12.52 50.51 -48.99
N SER A 36 -12.32 51.26 -50.09
CA SER A 36 -11.68 50.72 -51.30
C SER A 36 -10.20 50.35 -51.08
N LEU A 37 -9.52 51.04 -50.16
CA LEU A 37 -8.12 50.81 -49.79
C LEU A 37 -8.00 49.62 -48.83
N GLU A 38 -8.88 49.54 -47.83
CA GLU A 38 -8.97 48.41 -46.91
C GLU A 38 -9.32 47.11 -47.65
N PHE A 39 -10.23 47.17 -48.62
CA PHE A 39 -10.58 46.01 -49.44
C PHE A 39 -9.40 45.50 -50.27
N ARG A 40 -8.54 46.39 -50.81
CA ARG A 40 -7.31 45.98 -51.51
C ARG A 40 -6.31 45.32 -50.55
N ARG A 41 -6.23 45.82 -49.31
CA ARG A 41 -5.33 45.29 -48.29
C ARG A 41 -5.77 43.88 -47.86
N TRP A 42 -7.06 43.72 -47.53
CA TRP A 42 -7.67 42.42 -47.23
C TRP A 42 -7.53 41.42 -48.37
N SER A 43 -7.69 41.87 -49.62
CA SER A 43 -7.48 41.02 -50.79
C SER A 43 -6.02 40.54 -50.92
N SER A 44 -5.04 41.36 -50.57
CA SER A 44 -3.62 40.99 -50.62
C SER A 44 -3.26 40.00 -49.50
N ASP A 45 -3.78 40.24 -48.30
CA ASP A 45 -3.53 39.41 -47.12
C ASP A 45 -4.17 38.01 -47.29
N LEU A 46 -5.37 37.95 -47.90
CA LEU A 46 -6.00 36.67 -48.27
C LEU A 46 -5.16 35.87 -49.27
N ILE A 47 -4.51 36.52 -50.23
CA ILE A 47 -3.63 35.85 -51.22
C ILE A 47 -2.38 35.28 -50.55
N GLU A 48 -1.81 35.96 -49.55
CA GLU A 48 -0.69 35.41 -48.78
C GLU A 48 -1.09 34.24 -47.89
N VAL A 49 -2.25 34.32 -47.24
CA VAL A 49 -2.82 33.22 -46.45
C VAL A 49 -3.07 31.98 -47.32
N PHE A 50 -3.57 32.17 -48.55
CA PHE A 50 -3.75 31.08 -49.52
C PHE A 50 -2.44 30.47 -50.02
N LYS A 51 -1.32 31.21 -50.04
CA LYS A 51 0.02 30.67 -50.38
C LYS A 51 0.66 29.89 -49.22
N MET A 52 0.31 30.20 -47.97
CA MET A 52 0.84 29.53 -46.77
C MET A 52 0.23 28.15 -46.50
N ILE A 53 -0.98 27.88 -47.00
CA ILE A 53 -1.64 26.58 -46.86
C ILE A 53 -1.06 25.61 -47.90
N LYS A 54 -0.17 24.70 -47.48
CA LYS A 54 0.34 23.61 -48.34
C LYS A 54 -0.83 22.72 -48.80
N GLY A 55 -1.18 22.81 -50.08
CA GLY A 55 -2.09 21.87 -50.72
C GLY A 55 -3.20 22.44 -51.61
N PHE A 56 -3.05 23.63 -52.19
CA PHE A 56 -4.03 24.14 -53.17
C PHE A 56 -3.61 23.81 -54.61
N ASN A 57 -4.41 22.99 -55.29
CA ASN A 57 -4.23 22.61 -56.68
C ASN A 57 -4.50 23.80 -57.62
N ARG A 58 -3.73 23.86 -58.72
CA ARG A 58 -3.72 24.89 -59.78
C ARG A 58 -5.06 25.15 -60.51
N VAL A 59 -6.11 24.41 -60.18
CA VAL A 59 -7.38 24.38 -60.94
C VAL A 59 -8.39 25.43 -60.44
N ASP A 60 -8.25 25.96 -59.22
CA ASP A 60 -9.20 26.94 -58.68
C ASP A 60 -8.83 28.41 -58.94
N THR A 61 -7.61 28.68 -59.39
CA THR A 61 -7.15 30.04 -59.73
C THR A 61 -7.75 30.59 -61.03
N GLU A 62 -8.19 29.74 -61.98
CA GLU A 62 -8.79 30.21 -63.24
C GLU A 62 -10.25 30.65 -63.11
N LYS A 63 -10.97 30.24 -62.05
CA LYS A 63 -12.38 30.62 -61.83
C LYS A 63 -12.57 31.95 -61.11
N LEU A 64 -11.55 32.44 -60.39
CA LEU A 64 -11.63 33.66 -59.57
C LEU A 64 -11.26 34.95 -60.32
N PHE A 65 -10.42 34.87 -61.34
CA PHE A 65 -9.98 36.04 -62.12
C PHE A 65 -11.09 36.74 -62.94
N PRO A 66 -12.07 36.04 -63.54
CA PRO A 66 -13.16 36.69 -64.31
C PRO A 66 -14.11 37.50 -63.42
N LEU A 67 -14.47 36.98 -62.24
CA LEU A 67 -15.42 37.61 -61.30
C LEU A 67 -14.89 38.92 -60.71
N VAL A 68 -13.59 38.99 -60.43
CA VAL A 68 -12.94 40.22 -59.94
C VAL A 68 -12.79 41.27 -61.05
N ARG A 69 -12.63 40.84 -62.31
CA ARG A 69 -12.57 41.75 -63.47
C ARG A 69 -13.94 42.34 -63.80
N GLU A 70 -15.00 41.55 -63.71
CA GLU A 70 -16.39 41.97 -63.96
C GLU A 70 -16.88 42.97 -62.91
N SER A 71 -16.50 42.78 -61.64
CA SER A 71 -16.81 43.73 -60.55
C SER A 71 -16.06 45.07 -60.70
N LYS A 72 -14.85 45.07 -61.27
CA LYS A 72 -14.09 46.30 -61.56
C LYS A 72 -14.72 47.12 -62.70
N THR A 73 -15.21 46.45 -63.74
CA THR A 73 -15.85 47.11 -64.89
C THR A 73 -17.21 47.71 -64.54
N ARG A 74 -18.00 47.04 -63.69
CA ARG A 74 -19.29 47.57 -63.20
C ARG A 74 -19.15 48.83 -62.35
N CYS A 75 -18.10 48.97 -61.54
CA CYS A 75 -17.87 50.18 -60.76
C CYS A 75 -17.43 51.40 -61.59
N ILE A 76 -16.76 51.19 -62.73
CA ILE A 76 -16.30 52.27 -63.62
C ILE A 76 -17.46 52.81 -64.48
N ILE A 77 -18.39 51.94 -64.91
CA ILE A 77 -19.59 52.34 -65.68
C ILE A 77 -20.55 53.19 -64.83
N LEU A 78 -20.62 52.94 -63.52
CA LEU A 78 -21.49 53.70 -62.60
C LEU A 78 -20.94 55.10 -62.22
N THR A 79 -19.70 55.42 -62.60
CA THR A 79 -19.06 56.72 -62.26
C THR A 79 -19.04 57.74 -63.40
N LEU A 80 -19.48 57.37 -64.61
CA LEU A 80 -19.48 58.25 -65.77
C LEU A 80 -20.79 58.14 -66.53
N GLN A 81 -21.80 58.94 -66.16
CA GLN A 81 -22.66 59.69 -67.10
C GLN A 81 -23.49 60.76 -66.35
N PRO A 82 -23.47 62.04 -66.81
CA PRO A 82 -24.28 63.12 -66.28
C PRO A 82 -25.60 63.26 -67.06
N GLY A 83 -26.70 63.66 -66.41
CA GLY A 83 -27.87 64.15 -67.15
C GLY A 83 -29.23 63.97 -66.47
N HIS A 84 -29.76 65.10 -66.00
CA HIS A 84 -31.16 65.44 -65.75
C HIS A 84 -32.27 64.52 -66.30
N LEU A 85 -33.14 64.02 -65.41
CA LEU A 85 -34.58 63.90 -65.67
C LEU A 85 -35.36 63.96 -64.36
N ARG A 86 -36.27 64.93 -64.25
CA ARG A 86 -37.30 65.01 -63.19
C ARG A 86 -38.38 63.97 -63.51
N TYR A 87 -38.48 62.94 -62.69
CA TYR A 87 -39.73 62.19 -62.52
C TYR A 87 -40.23 62.38 -61.10
N VAL A 88 -41.46 62.83 -60.96
CA VAL A 88 -42.20 62.77 -59.70
C VAL A 88 -42.69 61.32 -59.57
N THR A 89 -42.01 60.54 -58.73
CA THR A 89 -42.53 59.27 -58.23
C THR A 89 -43.03 59.51 -56.81
N GLN A 90 -44.35 59.55 -56.65
CA GLN A 90 -44.96 59.52 -55.33
C GLN A 90 -44.89 58.06 -54.86
N MET A 91 -43.91 57.74 -54.00
CA MET A 91 -43.85 56.47 -53.29
C MET A 91 -45.00 56.46 -52.26
N VAL A 92 -46.02 55.66 -52.52
CA VAL A 92 -47.01 55.28 -51.50
C VAL A 92 -46.43 54.05 -50.80
N GLU A 93 -45.85 54.26 -49.61
CA GLU A 93 -45.43 53.17 -48.73
C GLU A 93 -46.68 52.47 -48.17
N VAL A 94 -47.04 51.34 -48.76
CA VAL A 94 -47.95 50.38 -48.13
C VAL A 94 -47.07 49.28 -47.51
N GLU A 95 -46.50 49.57 -46.35
CA GLU A 95 -45.79 48.54 -45.58
C GLU A 95 -46.82 47.57 -45.01
N SER A 96 -46.82 46.32 -45.50
CA SER A 96 -47.72 45.31 -44.95
C SER A 96 -47.33 45.01 -43.48
N PRO A 97 -48.30 44.86 -42.55
CA PRO A 97 -48.02 44.61 -41.13
C PRO A 97 -47.21 43.33 -40.85
N THR A 98 -47.13 42.41 -41.81
CA THR A 98 -46.37 41.17 -41.70
C THR A 98 -44.89 41.39 -42.01
N THR A 99 -44.56 42.18 -43.03
CA THR A 99 -43.16 42.52 -43.37
C THR A 99 -42.48 43.32 -42.26
N LEU A 100 -43.18 44.27 -41.64
CA LEU A 100 -42.67 45.02 -40.49
C LEU A 100 -42.43 44.13 -39.26
N ARG A 101 -43.28 43.12 -39.04
CA ARG A 101 -43.07 42.14 -37.96
C ARG A 101 -41.83 41.27 -38.23
N SER A 102 -41.68 40.75 -39.44
CA SER A 102 -40.51 39.95 -39.81
C SER A 102 -39.20 40.75 -39.75
N LEU A 103 -39.23 42.04 -40.09
CA LEU A 103 -38.07 42.91 -39.97
C LEU A 103 -37.67 43.11 -38.50
N ARG A 104 -38.64 43.38 -37.60
CA ARG A 104 -38.38 43.51 -36.16
C ARG A 104 -37.82 42.22 -35.55
N GLU A 105 -38.38 41.07 -35.92
CA GLU A 105 -37.86 39.76 -35.48
C GLU A 105 -36.42 39.54 -35.96
N CYS A 106 -36.10 39.94 -37.19
CA CYS A 106 -34.75 39.83 -37.75
C CYS A 106 -33.77 40.77 -37.04
N GLU A 107 -34.18 42.01 -36.73
CA GLU A 107 -33.39 42.98 -35.98
C GLU A 107 -33.12 42.53 -34.54
N GLU A 108 -34.10 41.89 -33.90
CA GLU A 108 -33.97 41.36 -32.55
C GLU A 108 -33.04 40.13 -32.52
N ARG A 109 -33.14 39.23 -33.51
CA ARG A 109 -32.18 38.14 -33.70
C ARG A 109 -30.77 38.65 -33.95
N ASN A 110 -30.60 39.66 -34.80
CA ASN A 110 -29.28 40.25 -35.06
C ASN A 110 -28.69 40.89 -33.82
N ARG A 111 -29.49 41.54 -32.99
CA ARG A 111 -29.05 42.10 -31.71
C ARG A 111 -28.57 41.01 -30.75
N HIS A 112 -29.33 39.92 -30.63
CA HIS A 112 -28.95 38.79 -29.79
C HIS A 112 -27.67 38.08 -30.27
N LEU A 113 -27.52 37.90 -31.58
CA LEU A 113 -26.29 37.34 -32.15
C LEU A 113 -25.09 38.26 -31.90
N LEU A 114 -25.27 39.58 -31.96
CA LEU A 114 -24.20 40.54 -31.67
C LEU A 114 -23.74 40.44 -30.21
N GLU A 115 -24.68 40.33 -29.26
CA GLU A 115 -24.37 40.12 -27.83
C GLU A 115 -23.63 38.80 -27.57
N GLN A 116 -24.00 37.74 -28.28
CA GLN A 116 -23.29 36.45 -28.19
C GLN A 116 -21.86 36.55 -28.72
N VAL A 117 -21.66 37.25 -29.85
CA VAL A 117 -20.32 37.45 -30.43
C VAL A 117 -19.45 38.32 -29.52
N THR A 118 -20.01 39.38 -28.90
CA THR A 118 -19.26 40.20 -27.95
C THR A 118 -18.87 39.40 -26.71
N HIS A 119 -19.78 38.60 -26.16
CA HIS A 119 -19.48 37.75 -25.00
C HIS A 119 -18.42 36.67 -25.31
N GLN A 120 -18.47 36.07 -26.50
CA GLN A 120 -17.44 35.14 -26.95
C GLN A 120 -16.08 35.84 -27.14
N GLY A 121 -16.07 37.06 -27.67
CA GLY A 121 -14.88 37.88 -27.79
C GLY A 121 -14.20 38.16 -26.45
N GLU A 122 -14.98 38.55 -25.43
CA GLU A 122 -14.48 38.77 -24.06
C GLU A 122 -13.89 37.49 -23.46
N ARG A 123 -14.56 36.36 -23.67
CA ARG A 123 -14.10 35.06 -23.17
C ARG A 123 -12.81 34.59 -23.86
N CYS A 124 -12.64 34.86 -25.16
CA CYS A 124 -11.39 34.62 -25.87
C CYS A 124 -10.25 35.48 -25.31
N CYS A 125 -10.48 36.77 -25.05
CA CYS A 125 -9.48 37.65 -24.42
C CYS A 125 -9.04 37.14 -23.03
N GLN A 126 -9.98 36.65 -22.22
CA GLN A 126 -9.67 36.08 -20.90
C GLN A 126 -8.81 34.81 -21.01
N LEU A 127 -9.13 33.91 -21.94
CA LEU A 127 -8.36 32.68 -22.18
C LEU A 127 -6.95 32.99 -22.70
N GLU A 128 -6.81 33.98 -23.59
CA GLU A 128 -5.49 34.44 -24.05
C GLU A 128 -4.63 34.98 -22.91
N HIS A 129 -5.22 35.75 -22.00
CA HIS A 129 -4.49 36.28 -20.85
C HIS A 129 -4.02 35.15 -19.91
N GLN A 130 -4.88 34.16 -19.64
CA GLN A 130 -4.51 32.98 -18.84
C GLN A 130 -3.42 32.14 -19.51
N LEU A 131 -3.47 32.00 -20.83
CA LEU A 131 -2.45 31.26 -21.58
C LEU A 131 -1.08 31.95 -21.48
N ARG A 132 -1.04 33.29 -21.62
CA ARG A 132 0.20 34.07 -21.47
C ARG A 132 0.81 33.93 -20.08
N SER A 133 0.01 34.08 -19.01
CA SER A 133 0.53 33.94 -17.64
C SER A 133 1.02 32.51 -17.34
N SER A 134 0.36 31.48 -17.89
CA SER A 134 0.83 30.11 -17.79
C SER A 134 2.14 29.86 -18.56
N GLN A 135 2.35 30.52 -19.70
CA GLN A 135 3.59 30.42 -20.47
C GLN A 135 4.77 31.09 -19.76
N GLU A 136 4.54 32.24 -19.11
CA GLU A 136 5.55 32.92 -18.31
C GLU A 136 6.00 32.07 -17.11
N THR A 137 5.05 31.51 -16.37
CA THR A 137 5.34 30.64 -15.22
C THR A 137 6.07 29.36 -15.64
N SER A 138 5.68 28.74 -16.76
CA SER A 138 6.39 27.58 -17.32
C SER A 138 7.83 27.91 -17.70
N SER A 139 8.06 29.09 -18.28
CA SER A 139 9.40 29.56 -18.66
C SER A 139 10.28 29.80 -17.42
N GLN A 140 9.72 30.38 -16.36
CA GLN A 140 10.43 30.56 -15.08
C GLN A 140 10.79 29.22 -14.42
N LEU A 141 9.87 28.25 -14.42
CA LEU A 141 10.16 26.91 -13.88
C LEU A 141 11.26 26.20 -14.68
N LYS A 142 11.21 26.25 -16.01
CA LYS A 142 12.24 25.67 -16.88
C LYS A 142 13.61 26.28 -16.60
N TYR A 143 13.67 27.60 -16.39
CA TYR A 143 14.91 28.28 -16.01
C TYR A 143 15.42 27.78 -14.65
N LYS A 144 14.56 27.71 -13.62
CA LYS A 144 14.94 27.21 -12.28
C LYS A 144 15.47 25.76 -12.33
N VAL A 145 14.80 24.88 -13.08
CA VAL A 145 15.26 23.49 -13.27
C VAL A 145 16.63 23.45 -13.95
N ARG A 146 16.84 24.27 -15.00
CA ARG A 146 18.11 24.34 -15.71
C ARG A 146 19.28 24.80 -14.83
N VAL A 147 19.03 25.67 -13.86
CA VAL A 147 20.05 26.16 -12.91
C VAL A 147 20.31 25.15 -11.78
N LEU A 148 19.27 24.49 -11.26
CA LEU A 148 19.41 23.58 -10.11
C LEU A 148 19.99 22.21 -10.49
N TYR A 149 19.73 21.74 -11.71
CA TYR A 149 20.14 20.40 -12.14
C TYR A 149 21.67 20.18 -12.09
N PRO A 150 22.53 21.09 -12.60
CA PRO A 150 23.98 20.93 -12.51
C PRO A 150 24.52 21.03 -11.08
N CYS A 151 23.94 21.89 -10.23
CA CYS A 151 24.36 22.00 -8.82
C CYS A 151 24.12 20.71 -8.04
N LEU A 152 23.06 19.96 -8.39
CA LEU A 152 22.70 18.71 -7.75
C LEU A 152 23.66 17.57 -8.14
N GLU A 153 24.11 17.53 -9.40
CA GLU A 153 25.13 16.58 -9.87
C GLU A 153 26.50 16.81 -9.20
N ILE A 154 26.90 18.07 -9.05
CA ILE A 154 28.17 18.43 -8.39
C ILE A 154 28.15 17.99 -6.92
N LEU A 155 27.10 18.36 -6.17
CA LEU A 155 26.96 18.01 -4.75
C LEU A 155 26.88 16.49 -4.52
N GLN A 156 26.23 15.74 -5.42
CA GLN A 156 26.20 14.28 -5.32
C GLN A 156 27.58 13.66 -5.55
N SER A 157 28.33 14.11 -6.56
CA SER A 157 29.62 13.53 -6.90
C SER A 157 30.69 13.79 -5.83
N GLU A 158 30.75 14.99 -5.25
CA GLU A 158 31.71 15.34 -4.21
C GLU A 158 31.42 14.61 -2.89
N CYS A 159 30.15 14.56 -2.46
CA CYS A 159 29.75 13.87 -1.24
C CYS A 159 29.98 12.34 -1.33
N LEU A 160 29.73 11.74 -2.50
CA LEU A 160 29.92 10.31 -2.72
C LEU A 160 31.42 9.95 -2.69
N ASN A 161 32.27 10.76 -3.33
CA ASN A 161 33.70 10.53 -3.37
C ASN A 161 34.36 10.71 -1.99
N GLN A 162 33.91 11.68 -1.20
CA GLN A 162 34.38 11.89 0.17
C GLN A 162 33.96 10.76 1.13
N ARG A 163 32.76 10.19 0.94
CA ARG A 163 32.30 8.99 1.68
C ARG A 163 33.05 7.72 1.26
N LEU A 164 33.34 7.55 -0.02
CA LEU A 164 34.11 6.43 -0.54
C LEU A 164 35.55 6.41 0.00
N THR A 165 36.20 7.57 0.03
CA THR A 165 37.57 7.72 0.56
C THR A 165 37.64 7.48 2.07
N THR A 166 36.63 7.93 2.83
CA THR A 166 36.57 7.69 4.28
C THR A 166 36.21 6.24 4.63
N MET A 167 35.42 5.52 3.82
CA MET A 167 35.07 4.11 4.07
C MET A 167 36.20 3.10 3.79
N GLN A 168 37.11 3.39 2.87
CA GLN A 168 38.19 2.45 2.49
C GLN A 168 39.05 1.95 3.67
N PRO A 169 39.55 2.80 4.60
CA PRO A 169 40.32 2.33 5.73
C PRO A 169 39.49 1.47 6.71
N PHE A 170 38.22 1.80 6.94
CA PHE A 170 37.32 0.98 7.77
C PHE A 170 37.08 -0.41 7.19
N LEU A 171 36.88 -0.52 5.87
CA LEU A 171 36.73 -1.82 5.20
C LEU A 171 38.00 -2.68 5.29
N ARG A 172 39.18 -2.05 5.23
CA ARG A 172 40.45 -2.78 5.42
C ARG A 172 40.60 -3.27 6.86
N SER A 173 40.24 -2.44 7.85
CA SER A 173 40.25 -2.84 9.27
C SER A 173 39.29 -4.00 9.52
N MET A 174 38.02 -3.88 9.08
CA MET A 174 37.03 -4.95 9.24
C MET A 174 37.46 -6.26 8.57
N LYS A 175 38.12 -6.19 7.40
CA LYS A 175 38.65 -7.37 6.71
C LYS A 175 39.78 -8.04 7.51
N SER A 176 40.63 -7.23 8.16
CA SER A 176 41.66 -7.72 9.07
C SER A 176 41.05 -8.41 10.29
N ASP A 177 40.05 -7.78 10.92
CA ASP A 177 39.35 -8.32 12.09
C ASP A 177 38.61 -9.62 11.75
N TYR A 178 37.95 -9.68 10.60
CA TYR A 178 37.31 -10.89 10.09
C TYR A 178 38.32 -12.03 9.88
N ASN A 179 39.47 -11.75 9.28
CA ASN A 179 40.51 -12.77 9.08
C ASN A 179 41.09 -13.26 10.41
N SER A 180 41.27 -12.37 11.38
CA SER A 180 41.72 -12.71 12.73
C SER A 180 40.70 -13.60 13.44
N LEU A 181 39.42 -13.21 13.43
CA LEU A 181 38.33 -13.99 14.03
C LEU A 181 38.17 -15.35 13.34
N ARG A 182 38.27 -15.41 12.01
CA ARG A 182 38.24 -16.65 11.23
C ARG A 182 39.38 -17.59 11.63
N SER A 183 40.58 -17.05 11.88
CA SER A 183 41.72 -17.83 12.38
C SER A 183 41.44 -18.37 13.79
N GLN A 184 40.88 -17.55 14.68
CA GLN A 184 40.50 -17.98 16.03
C GLN A 184 39.45 -19.08 16.00
N VAL A 185 38.38 -18.94 15.20
CA VAL A 185 37.34 -19.97 15.05
C VAL A 185 37.92 -21.28 14.51
N LYS A 186 38.86 -21.21 13.56
CA LYS A 186 39.55 -22.40 13.05
C LYS A 186 40.40 -23.08 14.12
N SER A 187 41.11 -22.32 14.94
CA SER A 187 41.87 -22.82 16.10
C SER A 187 40.97 -23.47 17.14
N PHE A 188 39.84 -22.84 17.48
CA PHE A 188 38.84 -23.41 18.39
C PHE A 188 38.23 -24.71 17.84
N SER A 189 37.93 -24.76 16.53
CA SER A 189 37.42 -25.97 15.89
C SER A 189 38.40 -27.14 16.02
N GLN A 190 39.69 -26.89 15.79
CA GLN A 190 40.74 -27.91 15.92
C GLN A 190 40.90 -28.38 17.37
N PHE A 191 40.80 -27.45 18.33
CA PHE A 191 40.84 -27.78 19.75
C PHE A 191 39.67 -28.68 20.18
N TYR A 192 38.44 -28.34 19.78
CA TYR A 192 37.26 -29.16 20.09
C TYR A 192 37.30 -30.51 19.37
N GLU A 193 37.80 -30.58 18.15
CA GLU A 193 37.96 -31.84 17.41
C GLU A 193 38.92 -32.79 18.14
N ALA A 194 40.04 -32.28 18.64
CA ALA A 194 40.97 -33.05 19.48
C ALA A 194 40.33 -33.47 20.82
N ALA A 195 39.60 -32.57 21.49
CA ALA A 195 38.90 -32.88 22.74
C ALA A 195 37.79 -33.93 22.57
N ILE A 196 37.05 -33.88 21.45
CA ILE A 196 36.02 -34.88 21.09
C ILE A 196 36.65 -36.23 20.81
N ILE A 197 37.81 -36.28 20.13
CA ILE A 197 38.54 -37.53 19.89
C ILE A 197 38.96 -38.16 21.21
N GLU A 198 39.48 -37.35 22.14
CA GLU A 198 39.90 -37.84 23.47
C GLU A 198 38.71 -38.30 24.31
N ALA A 199 37.61 -37.53 24.33
CA ALA A 199 36.38 -37.92 25.00
C ALA A 199 35.78 -39.21 24.39
N LYS A 200 35.80 -39.37 23.06
CA LYS A 200 35.38 -40.62 22.39
C LYS A 200 36.25 -41.79 22.78
N LYS A 201 37.56 -41.59 22.98
CA LYS A 201 38.50 -42.62 23.42
C LYS A 201 38.20 -43.05 24.86
N GLN A 202 37.91 -42.10 25.75
CA GLN A 202 37.51 -42.37 27.15
C GLN A 202 36.15 -43.08 27.22
N VAL A 203 35.16 -42.64 26.45
CA VAL A 203 33.84 -43.29 26.36
C VAL A 203 33.97 -44.70 25.82
N ARG A 204 34.81 -44.95 24.80
CA ARG A 204 35.07 -46.31 24.28
C ARG A 204 35.78 -47.21 25.29
N ALA A 205 36.67 -46.67 26.11
CA ALA A 205 37.30 -47.40 27.21
C ALA A 205 36.26 -47.79 28.28
N GLN A 206 35.38 -46.87 28.67
CA GLN A 206 34.28 -47.13 29.59
C GLN A 206 33.21 -48.07 29.01
N HIS A 207 32.99 -48.05 27.69
CA HIS A 207 32.07 -48.98 27.02
C HIS A 207 32.63 -50.41 26.98
N ARG A 208 33.95 -50.58 26.81
CA ARG A 208 34.62 -51.89 26.91
C ARG A 208 34.57 -52.46 28.33
N GLU A 209 34.62 -51.61 29.35
CA GLU A 209 34.36 -52.04 30.73
C GLU A 209 32.89 -52.43 30.95
N ARG A 210 31.94 -51.68 30.38
CA ARG A 210 30.50 -51.98 30.46
C ARG A 210 30.06 -53.20 29.64
N GLU A 211 30.78 -53.58 28.58
CA GLU A 211 30.48 -54.79 27.80
C GLU A 211 30.78 -56.10 28.56
N THR A 212 31.47 -56.04 29.70
CA THR A 212 31.56 -57.19 30.63
C THR A 212 30.33 -57.36 31.53
N HIS A 213 29.43 -56.37 31.58
CA HIS A 213 28.22 -56.37 32.40
C HIS A 213 27.03 -55.93 31.53
N GLY A 214 26.45 -56.90 30.83
CA GLY A 214 25.49 -56.67 29.76
C GLY A 214 24.21 -55.92 30.14
N CYS A 215 23.72 -55.10 29.21
CA CYS A 215 22.29 -54.88 28.94
C CYS A 215 22.10 -54.19 27.57
N PHE A 216 20.98 -54.52 26.91
CA PHE A 216 20.54 -54.18 25.55
C PHE A 216 20.42 -52.67 25.23
N PRO A 217 20.55 -52.24 23.95
CA PRO A 217 20.11 -50.92 23.52
C PRO A 217 18.77 -50.94 22.78
N LEU A 218 17.85 -50.09 23.23
CA LEU A 218 16.77 -49.52 22.41
C LEU A 218 17.14 -48.08 22.06
N SER A 219 16.58 -47.59 20.95
CA SER A 219 16.49 -46.20 20.48
C SER A 219 17.55 -45.76 19.46
N GLN A 220 17.18 -45.87 18.19
CA GLN A 220 17.79 -45.15 17.07
C GLN A 220 16.63 -44.41 16.39
N ASP A 221 16.40 -43.13 16.73
CA ASP A 221 15.45 -42.23 16.02
C ASP A 221 15.58 -40.78 16.54
N LEU A 222 16.67 -40.09 16.20
CA LEU A 222 16.89 -38.67 16.60
C LEU A 222 17.54 -37.79 15.52
N SER A 223 17.73 -38.29 14.29
CA SER A 223 18.47 -37.54 13.26
C SER A 223 17.63 -36.57 12.41
N THR A 224 16.30 -36.70 12.37
CA THR A 224 15.42 -35.85 11.54
C THR A 224 14.93 -34.57 12.24
N HIS A 225 14.97 -34.49 13.57
CA HIS A 225 14.51 -33.29 14.31
C HIS A 225 15.56 -32.18 14.46
N SER A 226 16.85 -32.48 14.20
CA SER A 226 17.92 -31.51 14.47
C SER A 226 17.97 -30.35 13.46
N GLY A 227 17.55 -30.55 12.21
CA GLY A 227 17.59 -29.51 11.17
C GLY A 227 16.52 -28.43 11.35
N THR A 228 15.30 -28.83 11.71
CA THR A 228 14.18 -27.92 11.94
C THR A 228 14.48 -26.99 13.11
N VAL A 229 14.98 -27.52 14.23
CA VAL A 229 15.25 -26.75 15.46
C VAL A 229 16.29 -25.64 15.24
N THR A 230 17.37 -25.88 14.47
CA THR A 230 18.41 -24.85 14.22
C THR A 230 17.87 -23.66 13.41
N ILE A 231 16.95 -23.89 12.46
CA ILE A 231 16.34 -22.82 11.64
C ILE A 231 15.38 -21.98 12.48
N LEU A 232 14.69 -22.56 13.46
CA LEU A 232 13.75 -21.85 14.36
C LEU A 232 14.42 -20.75 15.22
N PHE A 233 15.74 -20.84 15.44
CA PHE A 233 16.51 -19.88 16.23
C PHE A 233 17.40 -18.95 15.37
N SER A 234 17.42 -19.15 14.04
CA SER A 234 18.22 -18.36 13.09
C SER A 234 17.76 -16.89 12.97
N GLY A 235 16.62 -16.54 13.54
CA GLY A 235 16.17 -15.14 13.60
C GLY A 235 15.61 -14.57 12.28
N ASN A 236 15.43 -15.38 11.25
CA ASN A 236 14.82 -14.95 10.00
C ASN A 236 13.30 -15.09 10.06
N ILE A 237 12.58 -14.28 9.27
CA ILE A 237 11.14 -14.52 9.07
C ILE A 237 10.98 -15.75 8.17
N ARG A 238 10.38 -16.82 8.70
CA ARG A 238 10.07 -18.03 7.91
C ARG A 238 8.85 -17.77 7.03
N VAL A 239 8.87 -18.26 5.81
CA VAL A 239 7.81 -18.07 4.82
C VAL A 239 7.36 -19.40 4.27
N LEU A 240 6.14 -19.78 4.62
CA LEU A 240 5.50 -21.02 4.20
C LEU A 240 4.45 -20.69 3.13
N CYS A 241 4.47 -21.38 2.00
CA CYS A 241 3.47 -21.21 0.94
C CYS A 241 2.46 -22.33 0.98
N ARG A 242 1.17 -21.97 1.00
CA ARG A 242 0.06 -22.91 0.88
C ARG A 242 -0.76 -22.59 -0.36
N ILE A 243 -1.04 -23.62 -1.14
CA ILE A 243 -1.83 -23.54 -2.36
C ILE A 243 -3.25 -23.97 -2.02
N LYS A 244 -4.23 -23.16 -2.40
CA LYS A 244 -5.64 -23.54 -2.30
C LYS A 244 -5.93 -24.70 -3.26
N PRO A 245 -6.46 -25.85 -2.79
CA PRO A 245 -6.94 -26.91 -3.67
C PRO A 245 -8.13 -26.45 -4.51
N LEU A 246 -8.23 -26.98 -5.73
CA LEU A 246 -9.32 -26.68 -6.65
C LEU A 246 -10.62 -27.31 -6.15
N ILE A 247 -11.67 -26.50 -5.98
CA ILE A 247 -12.99 -26.97 -5.55
C ILE A 247 -13.80 -27.36 -6.80
N GLN A 248 -14.84 -28.19 -6.67
CA GLN A 248 -15.68 -28.61 -7.81
C GLN A 248 -16.25 -27.44 -8.63
N THR A 249 -16.53 -26.30 -7.99
CA THR A 249 -16.97 -25.06 -8.64
C THR A 249 -15.90 -24.40 -9.51
N ASP A 250 -14.63 -24.73 -9.26
CA ASP A 250 -13.47 -24.14 -9.92
C ASP A 250 -13.03 -24.96 -11.15
N LYS A 251 -13.56 -26.19 -11.31
CA LYS A 251 -13.26 -27.07 -12.45
C LYS A 251 -14.00 -26.60 -13.69
N LYS A 252 -13.34 -25.84 -14.57
CA LYS A 252 -13.79 -25.58 -15.94
C LYS A 252 -13.13 -26.55 -16.90
N GLU A 253 -13.91 -27.51 -17.40
CA GLU A 253 -13.49 -28.62 -18.28
C GLU A 253 -12.32 -29.45 -17.73
N GLU A 254 -12.29 -30.75 -18.03
CA GLU A 254 -11.46 -31.73 -17.31
C GLU A 254 -9.95 -31.66 -17.60
N ASP A 255 -9.46 -30.64 -18.32
CA ASP A 255 -8.10 -30.67 -18.89
C ASP A 255 -7.40 -29.30 -19.03
N THR A 256 -7.83 -28.26 -18.29
CA THR A 256 -7.10 -26.98 -18.31
C THR A 256 -5.83 -27.05 -17.45
N PRO A 257 -4.62 -26.88 -18.02
CA PRO A 257 -3.37 -26.95 -17.27
C PRO A 257 -3.31 -25.82 -16.23
N THR A 258 -3.05 -26.18 -14.97
CA THR A 258 -2.89 -25.16 -13.92
C THR A 258 -1.58 -24.40 -14.10
N PRO A 259 -1.58 -23.06 -14.05
CA PRO A 259 -0.39 -22.23 -14.18
C PRO A 259 0.64 -22.39 -13.07
N VAL A 260 0.30 -23.08 -11.98
CA VAL A 260 1.19 -23.31 -10.84
C VAL A 260 1.68 -24.75 -10.88
N THR A 261 2.99 -24.93 -10.91
CA THR A 261 3.65 -26.23 -10.89
C THR A 261 4.57 -26.36 -9.68
N LEU A 262 4.55 -27.54 -9.08
CA LEU A 262 5.38 -27.91 -7.94
C LEU A 262 6.43 -28.92 -8.37
N ASN A 263 7.60 -28.87 -7.74
CA ASN A 263 8.59 -29.92 -7.85
C ASN A 263 8.41 -30.90 -6.68
N PRO A 264 7.95 -32.15 -6.91
CA PRO A 264 7.76 -33.12 -5.83
C PRO A 264 9.04 -33.44 -5.06
N ALA A 265 10.21 -33.26 -5.69
CA ALA A 265 11.52 -33.50 -5.08
C ALA A 265 12.07 -32.30 -4.29
N ASN A 266 11.44 -31.13 -4.38
CA ASN A 266 11.88 -29.92 -3.70
C ASN A 266 10.67 -29.13 -3.19
N ASP A 267 10.36 -29.32 -1.92
CA ASP A 267 9.29 -28.67 -1.18
C ASP A 267 9.60 -27.20 -0.83
N CYS A 268 10.71 -26.63 -1.29
CA CYS A 268 11.03 -25.21 -1.12
C CYS A 268 10.76 -24.40 -2.40
N ARG A 269 10.45 -25.05 -3.54
CA ARG A 269 10.37 -24.38 -4.85
C ARG A 269 8.98 -24.47 -5.47
N ILE A 270 8.47 -23.33 -5.92
CA ILE A 270 7.23 -23.19 -6.68
C ILE A 270 7.49 -22.49 -8.00
N THR A 271 6.89 -22.98 -9.08
CA THR A 271 6.98 -22.36 -10.42
C THR A 271 5.61 -21.90 -10.86
N VAL A 272 5.55 -20.69 -11.42
CA VAL A 272 4.30 -20.08 -11.92
C VAL A 272 4.51 -19.65 -13.37
N LEU A 273 3.64 -20.12 -14.25
CA LEU A 273 3.55 -19.66 -15.63
C LEU A 273 2.78 -18.32 -15.65
N TYR A 274 3.45 -17.24 -16.02
CA TYR A 274 2.84 -15.92 -16.10
C TYR A 274 3.22 -15.22 -17.40
N LYS A 275 2.22 -14.87 -18.22
CA LYS A 275 2.41 -14.25 -19.55
C LYS A 275 3.38 -15.06 -20.43
N ALA A 276 3.14 -16.37 -20.55
CA ALA A 276 3.97 -17.32 -21.29
C ALA A 276 5.45 -17.41 -20.85
N ARG A 277 5.75 -17.02 -19.60
CA ARG A 277 7.07 -17.16 -19.00
C ARG A 277 6.97 -17.84 -17.66
N GLU A 278 7.79 -18.87 -17.47
CA GLU A 278 7.92 -19.53 -16.17
C GLU A 278 8.74 -18.68 -15.21
N ARG A 279 8.27 -18.60 -13.97
CA ARG A 279 8.95 -17.92 -12.87
C ARG A 279 8.97 -18.83 -11.66
N SER A 280 10.17 -19.22 -11.24
CA SER A 280 10.36 -19.96 -10.01
C SER A 280 10.61 -19.05 -8.82
N PHE A 281 10.07 -19.44 -7.67
CA PHE A 281 10.28 -18.83 -6.37
C PHE A 281 10.77 -19.90 -5.41
N GLU A 282 11.72 -19.53 -4.56
CA GLU A 282 12.26 -20.37 -3.50
C GLU A 282 11.87 -19.74 -2.16
N LEU A 283 11.25 -20.55 -1.31
CA LEU A 283 10.69 -20.20 0.00
C LEU A 283 11.14 -21.27 1.02
N ASP A 284 10.78 -21.11 2.30
CA ASP A 284 11.20 -22.08 3.33
C ASP A 284 10.42 -23.41 3.24
N LYS A 285 9.18 -23.37 2.77
CA LYS A 285 8.33 -24.54 2.53
C LYS A 285 7.19 -24.19 1.59
N VAL A 286 6.78 -25.12 0.75
CA VAL A 286 5.65 -25.06 -0.16
C VAL A 286 4.82 -26.32 0.03
N PHE A 287 3.60 -26.15 0.52
CA PHE A 287 2.65 -27.22 0.71
C PHE A 287 1.95 -27.55 -0.60
N ILE A 288 1.84 -28.85 -0.89
CA ILE A 288 1.00 -29.36 -1.97
C ILE A 288 -0.48 -28.99 -1.73
N PRO A 289 -1.31 -28.86 -2.78
CA PRO A 289 -2.73 -28.50 -2.63
C PRO A 289 -3.51 -29.43 -1.69
N GLU A 290 -3.12 -30.71 -1.61
CA GLU A 290 -3.76 -31.74 -0.79
C GLU A 290 -3.37 -31.67 0.69
N ALA A 291 -2.43 -30.78 1.06
CA ALA A 291 -1.93 -30.67 2.43
C ALA A 291 -3.05 -30.26 3.41
N THR A 292 -3.27 -31.12 4.40
CA THR A 292 -4.30 -30.95 5.43
C THR A 292 -3.94 -29.84 6.42
N GLN A 293 -4.92 -29.42 7.25
CA GLN A 293 -4.68 -28.44 8.30
C GLN A 293 -3.67 -28.94 9.34
N GLU A 294 -3.69 -30.25 9.60
CA GLU A 294 -2.74 -30.96 10.47
C GLU A 294 -1.31 -30.78 9.98
N VAL A 295 -1.03 -31.15 8.72
CA VAL A 295 0.32 -31.10 8.14
C VAL A 295 0.87 -29.67 8.14
N VAL A 296 0.02 -28.69 7.84
CA VAL A 296 0.42 -27.27 7.89
C VAL A 296 0.73 -26.83 9.32
N PHE A 297 -0.03 -27.32 10.31
CA PHE A 297 0.17 -26.98 11.71
C PHE A 297 1.42 -27.65 12.31
N GLU A 298 1.70 -28.91 11.97
CA GLU A 298 2.88 -29.65 12.46
C GLU A 298 4.20 -28.92 12.15
N GLU A 299 4.29 -28.24 11.00
CA GLU A 299 5.45 -27.41 10.63
C GLU A 299 5.64 -26.17 11.53
N ILE A 300 4.56 -25.68 12.15
CA ILE A 300 4.52 -24.44 12.95
C ILE A 300 4.46 -24.75 14.45
N GLU A 301 4.01 -25.95 14.84
CA GLU A 301 3.81 -26.36 16.23
C GLU A 301 5.02 -26.10 17.15
N PRO A 302 6.28 -26.41 16.75
CA PRO A 302 7.44 -26.13 17.60
C PRO A 302 7.66 -24.64 17.91
N LEU A 303 7.19 -23.75 17.03
CA LEU A 303 7.21 -22.31 17.30
C LEU A 303 6.19 -21.95 18.36
N VAL A 304 4.97 -22.47 18.23
CA VAL A 304 3.87 -22.21 19.16
C VAL A 304 4.23 -22.62 20.58
N THR A 305 4.80 -23.81 20.76
CA THR A 305 5.18 -24.31 22.09
C THR A 305 6.27 -23.46 22.73
N SER A 306 7.16 -22.85 21.93
CA SER A 306 8.18 -21.94 22.46
C SER A 306 7.61 -20.65 23.08
N CYS A 307 6.32 -20.34 22.88
CA CYS A 307 5.65 -19.24 23.57
C CYS A 307 5.69 -19.43 25.09
N ILE A 308 5.56 -20.68 25.55
CA ILE A 308 5.54 -21.07 26.96
C ILE A 308 6.87 -20.76 27.65
N ASP A 309 7.96 -20.81 26.88
CA ASP A 309 9.29 -20.47 27.40
C ASP A 309 9.51 -18.95 27.46
N GLY A 310 8.57 -18.12 27.01
CA GLY A 310 8.71 -16.66 27.00
C GLY A 310 9.25 -16.09 25.70
N TYR A 311 9.14 -16.82 24.59
CA TYR A 311 9.41 -16.25 23.26
C TYR A 311 8.17 -15.54 22.72
N ASN A 312 8.42 -14.43 22.02
CA ASN A 312 7.39 -13.78 21.23
C ASN A 312 7.28 -14.43 19.85
N ILE A 313 6.06 -14.78 19.47
CA ILE A 313 5.74 -15.42 18.20
C ILE A 313 4.73 -14.60 17.42
N CYS A 314 4.91 -14.51 16.12
CA CYS A 314 3.92 -13.94 15.21
C CYS A 314 3.71 -14.86 14.02
N ILE A 315 2.47 -15.26 13.78
CA ILE A 315 2.08 -16.05 12.62
C ILE A 315 1.01 -15.25 11.88
N PHE A 316 1.28 -14.87 10.64
CA PHE A 316 0.32 -14.11 9.84
C PHE A 316 0.08 -14.74 8.48
N ALA A 317 -1.19 -14.82 8.08
CA ALA A 317 -1.59 -15.26 6.75
C ALA A 317 -1.69 -14.07 5.79
N TYR A 318 -1.13 -14.21 4.59
CA TYR A 318 -1.11 -13.17 3.56
C TYR A 318 -1.48 -13.74 2.20
N GLY A 319 -2.26 -12.99 1.41
CA GLY A 319 -2.69 -13.39 0.07
C GLY A 319 -3.95 -12.66 -0.36
N GLN A 320 -4.36 -12.85 -1.62
CA GLN A 320 -5.59 -12.24 -2.13
C GLN A 320 -6.84 -12.77 -1.42
N THR A 321 -7.95 -12.07 -1.54
CA THR A 321 -9.26 -12.58 -1.16
C THR A 321 -9.58 -13.89 -1.89
N GLY A 322 -10.15 -14.84 -1.15
CA GLY A 322 -10.47 -16.18 -1.66
C GLY A 322 -9.29 -17.17 -1.72
N SER A 323 -8.05 -16.78 -1.38
CA SER A 323 -6.88 -17.67 -1.46
C SER A 323 -6.71 -18.64 -0.28
N GLY A 324 -7.53 -18.54 0.78
CA GLY A 324 -7.49 -19.48 1.91
C GLY A 324 -6.83 -18.96 3.20
N LYS A 325 -6.69 -17.64 3.38
CA LYS A 325 -6.17 -17.01 4.62
C LYS A 325 -6.98 -17.40 5.87
N THR A 326 -8.26 -17.05 5.88
CA THR A 326 -9.17 -17.36 6.99
C THR A 326 -9.34 -18.87 7.19
N TYR A 327 -9.39 -19.65 6.10
CA TYR A 327 -9.38 -21.12 6.20
C TYR A 327 -8.13 -21.63 6.93
N THR A 328 -6.96 -21.09 6.63
CA THR A 328 -5.72 -21.55 7.29
C THR A 328 -5.61 -21.08 8.73
N MET A 329 -5.96 -19.83 9.03
CA MET A 329 -5.85 -19.29 10.39
C MET A 329 -6.97 -19.82 11.29
N GLU A 330 -8.22 -19.70 10.86
CA GLU A 330 -9.38 -20.02 11.68
C GLU A 330 -9.91 -21.44 11.39
N GLY A 331 -10.01 -21.78 10.11
CA GLY A 331 -10.58 -23.04 9.64
C GLY A 331 -12.08 -23.16 9.85
N GLU A 332 -12.57 -24.36 9.59
CA GLU A 332 -13.98 -24.71 9.76
C GLU A 332 -14.22 -25.30 11.15
N THR A 333 -15.50 -25.45 11.53
CA THR A 333 -15.87 -26.01 12.83
C THR A 333 -15.33 -27.43 13.01
N ASP A 334 -15.43 -28.24 11.94
CA ASP A 334 -15.01 -29.65 11.94
C ASP A 334 -13.55 -29.82 11.50
N ASN A 335 -12.99 -28.82 10.82
CA ASN A 335 -11.60 -28.79 10.38
C ASN A 335 -10.90 -27.49 10.84
N PRO A 336 -10.53 -27.39 12.13
CA PRO A 336 -9.96 -26.18 12.70
C PRO A 336 -8.63 -25.80 12.06
N GLY A 337 -8.36 -24.50 11.95
CA GLY A 337 -7.10 -23.94 11.46
C GLY A 337 -6.04 -23.78 12.55
N ILE A 338 -5.02 -22.97 12.24
CA ILE A 338 -3.87 -22.70 13.13
C ILE A 338 -4.30 -22.15 14.49
N ASN A 339 -5.30 -21.27 14.57
CA ASN A 339 -5.72 -20.61 15.81
C ASN A 339 -6.12 -21.60 16.90
N GLN A 340 -7.02 -22.52 16.58
CA GLN A 340 -7.49 -23.51 17.54
C GLN A 340 -6.44 -24.58 17.81
N ARG A 341 -5.68 -25.01 16.79
CA ARG A 341 -4.63 -26.03 16.95
C ARG A 341 -3.47 -25.53 17.79
N ALA A 342 -3.04 -24.29 17.58
CA ALA A 342 -1.99 -23.64 18.35
C ALA A 342 -2.38 -23.53 19.83
N LEU A 343 -3.60 -23.09 20.11
CA LEU A 343 -4.11 -23.02 21.46
C LEU A 343 -4.27 -24.42 22.10
N ARG A 344 -4.69 -25.43 21.34
CA ARG A 344 -4.76 -26.81 21.85
C ARG A 344 -3.37 -27.34 22.22
N ALA A 345 -2.37 -27.15 21.35
CA ALA A 345 -1.00 -27.56 21.61
C ALA A 345 -0.39 -26.81 22.81
N LEU A 346 -0.66 -25.51 22.92
CA LEU A 346 -0.24 -24.68 24.05
C LEU A 346 -0.77 -25.23 25.38
N PHE A 347 -2.07 -25.52 25.47
CA PHE A 347 -2.67 -26.07 26.69
C PHE A 347 -2.18 -27.47 27.00
N LYS A 348 -1.98 -28.32 25.99
CA LYS A 348 -1.37 -29.64 26.16
C LYS A 348 0.02 -29.55 26.79
N GLU A 349 0.85 -28.62 26.34
CA GLU A 349 2.21 -28.42 26.89
C GLU A 349 2.21 -27.70 28.25
N ILE A 350 1.18 -26.90 28.57
CA ILE A 350 0.98 -26.38 29.93
C ILE A 350 0.64 -27.53 30.89
N GLU A 351 -0.23 -28.46 30.48
CA GLU A 351 -0.64 -29.61 31.28
C GLU A 351 0.56 -30.53 31.59
N THR A 352 1.48 -30.75 30.64
CA THR A 352 2.69 -31.56 30.86
C THR A 352 3.66 -30.95 31.88
N ARG A 353 3.63 -29.63 32.09
CA ARG A 353 4.48 -28.89 33.05
C ARG A 353 3.82 -28.63 34.40
N THR A 354 2.60 -29.13 34.61
CA THR A 354 1.89 -29.00 35.89
C THR A 354 2.74 -29.52 37.05
N GLY A 355 2.83 -28.75 38.13
CA GLY A 355 3.61 -29.11 39.33
C GLY A 355 5.07 -28.62 39.33
N THR A 356 5.58 -28.13 38.20
CA THR A 356 6.86 -27.39 38.14
C THR A 356 6.67 -25.93 37.78
N TRP A 357 5.67 -25.62 36.97
CA TRP A 357 5.31 -24.28 36.55
C TRP A 357 3.83 -23.97 36.82
N SER A 358 3.55 -22.70 37.08
CA SER A 358 2.20 -22.13 37.14
C SER A 358 2.01 -21.16 35.99
N TYR A 359 0.97 -21.35 35.18
CA TYR A 359 0.72 -20.54 33.99
C TYR A 359 -0.61 -19.80 34.06
N THR A 360 -0.62 -18.55 33.62
CA THR A 360 -1.81 -17.74 33.35
C THR A 360 -1.86 -17.42 31.86
N VAL A 361 -2.97 -17.75 31.20
CA VAL A 361 -3.19 -17.50 29.77
C VAL A 361 -4.31 -16.48 29.59
N SER A 362 -4.01 -15.41 28.87
CA SER A 362 -5.00 -14.38 28.52
C SER A 362 -5.06 -14.17 27.01
N LEU A 363 -6.26 -13.84 26.52
CA LEU A 363 -6.57 -13.64 25.12
C LEU A 363 -7.13 -12.24 24.89
N ASN A 364 -6.81 -11.64 23.76
CA ASN A 364 -7.58 -10.55 23.17
C ASN A 364 -7.75 -10.78 21.67
N LEU A 365 -8.82 -10.21 21.10
CA LEU A 365 -9.13 -10.33 19.69
C LEU A 365 -9.49 -8.95 19.14
N VAL A 366 -8.66 -8.47 18.21
CA VAL A 366 -8.78 -7.13 17.63
C VAL A 366 -9.09 -7.24 16.15
N GLU A 367 -10.05 -6.45 15.69
CA GLU A 367 -10.26 -6.18 14.27
C GLU A 367 -9.70 -4.80 13.90
N ILE A 368 -8.97 -4.73 12.80
CA ILE A 368 -8.56 -3.48 12.16
C ILE A 368 -9.36 -3.34 10.87
N TYR A 369 -10.29 -2.41 10.86
CA TYR A 369 -11.10 -2.09 9.69
C TYR A 369 -11.02 -0.59 9.43
N ASN A 370 -10.67 -0.21 8.20
CA ASN A 370 -10.59 1.19 7.79
C ASN A 370 -9.66 2.04 8.70
N GLU A 371 -8.52 1.49 9.14
CA GLU A 371 -7.59 2.10 10.11
C GLU A 371 -8.17 2.40 11.51
N HIS A 372 -9.33 1.83 11.83
CA HIS A 372 -9.92 1.85 13.17
C HIS A 372 -9.74 0.50 13.87
N LEU A 373 -9.41 0.57 15.16
CA LEU A 373 -9.31 -0.60 16.04
C LEU A 373 -10.67 -0.89 16.65
N ARG A 374 -11.02 -2.18 16.70
CA ARG A 374 -12.22 -2.67 17.36
C ARG A 374 -11.89 -3.87 18.22
N ASP A 375 -12.45 -3.86 19.42
CA ASP A 375 -12.49 -5.03 20.30
C ASP A 375 -13.57 -6.01 19.81
N LEU A 376 -13.20 -7.26 19.52
CA LEU A 376 -14.16 -8.31 19.17
C LEU A 376 -14.65 -9.10 20.39
N LEU A 377 -14.07 -8.88 21.57
CA LEU A 377 -14.48 -9.52 22.84
C LEU A 377 -15.16 -8.52 23.80
N GLY A 378 -15.03 -7.23 23.54
CA GLY A 378 -15.59 -6.15 24.34
C GLY A 378 -17.12 -6.08 24.28
N LYS A 379 -17.69 -5.45 25.32
CA LYS A 379 -19.15 -5.25 25.43
C LYS A 379 -19.64 -4.06 24.62
N ASP A 380 -18.78 -3.06 24.41
CA ASP A 380 -19.10 -1.85 23.64
C ASP A 380 -18.41 -1.86 22.27
N PRO A 381 -19.15 -2.08 21.18
CA PRO A 381 -18.60 -2.06 19.82
C PRO A 381 -18.21 -0.68 19.30
N GLN A 382 -18.55 0.41 20.01
CA GLN A 382 -18.27 1.80 19.65
C GLN A 382 -17.10 2.41 20.41
N GLU A 383 -16.52 1.71 21.40
CA GLU A 383 -15.37 2.21 22.12
C GLU A 383 -14.20 2.49 21.18
N LYS A 384 -13.68 3.72 21.22
CA LYS A 384 -12.60 4.15 20.33
C LYS A 384 -11.26 3.75 20.93
N LEU A 385 -10.69 2.66 20.41
CA LEU A 385 -9.40 2.15 20.84
C LEU A 385 -8.23 2.85 20.14
N GLU A 386 -7.16 3.12 20.89
CA GLU A 386 -5.93 3.72 20.38
C GLU A 386 -4.69 2.97 20.88
N ILE A 387 -3.64 2.94 20.06
CA ILE A 387 -2.37 2.29 20.40
C ILE A 387 -1.52 3.31 21.17
N LYS A 388 -1.09 2.94 22.38
CA LYS A 388 -0.24 3.77 23.24
C LYS A 388 1.01 3.00 23.67
N LEU A 389 2.06 3.73 24.01
CA LEU A 389 3.22 3.15 24.69
C LEU A 389 2.81 2.80 26.13
N ASN A 390 3.34 1.68 26.63
CA ASN A 390 3.12 1.29 28.01
C ASN A 390 3.64 2.38 28.96
N PRO A 391 2.88 2.71 30.01
CA PRO A 391 3.28 3.69 31.01
C PRO A 391 4.41 3.18 31.92
N ASP A 392 4.72 1.88 31.89
CA ASP A 392 5.79 1.23 32.66
C ASP A 392 7.23 1.60 32.21
N GLY A 393 7.37 2.40 31.15
CA GLY A 393 8.68 2.79 30.60
C GLY A 393 9.39 1.69 29.79
N SER A 394 8.76 0.52 29.60
CA SER A 394 9.32 -0.59 28.82
C SER A 394 9.46 -0.28 27.32
N GLY A 395 8.73 0.74 26.84
CA GLY A 395 8.64 1.09 25.42
C GLY A 395 7.78 0.12 24.60
N HIS A 396 7.10 -0.84 25.23
CA HIS A 396 6.16 -1.75 24.57
C HIS A 396 4.83 -1.06 24.24
N LEU A 397 4.10 -1.62 23.27
CA LEU A 397 2.81 -1.09 22.86
C LEU A 397 1.66 -1.83 23.56
N HIS A 398 0.66 -1.08 24.01
CA HIS A 398 -0.63 -1.60 24.45
C HIS A 398 -1.78 -0.79 23.85
N VAL A 399 -2.97 -1.36 23.97
CA VAL A 399 -4.23 -0.73 23.59
C VAL A 399 -5.06 -0.59 24.88
N PRO A 400 -5.05 0.57 25.55
CA PRO A 400 -5.91 0.79 26.70
C PRO A 400 -7.38 0.58 26.31
N GLY A 401 -8.17 -0.02 27.20
CA GLY A 401 -9.57 -0.37 26.95
C GLY A 401 -9.78 -1.71 26.23
N LEU A 402 -8.71 -2.35 25.73
CA LEU A 402 -8.82 -3.65 25.09
C LEU A 402 -9.18 -4.75 26.12
N THR A 403 -10.26 -5.48 25.86
CA THR A 403 -10.72 -6.57 26.72
C THR A 403 -9.73 -7.72 26.71
N LEU A 404 -9.27 -8.10 27.90
CA LEU A 404 -8.42 -9.27 28.14
C LEU A 404 -9.27 -10.35 28.81
N VAL A 405 -9.37 -11.51 28.16
CA VAL A 405 -10.11 -12.67 28.67
C VAL A 405 -9.12 -13.72 29.13
N GLU A 406 -9.11 -14.00 30.43
CA GLU A 406 -8.35 -15.11 30.99
C GLU A 406 -9.05 -16.44 30.66
N VAL A 407 -8.29 -17.43 30.20
CA VAL A 407 -8.80 -18.76 29.86
C VAL A 407 -8.08 -19.83 30.67
N LYS A 408 -8.86 -20.75 31.27
CA LYS A 408 -8.32 -21.81 32.12
C LYS A 408 -8.41 -23.18 31.47
N ARG A 409 -9.33 -23.36 30.53
CA ARG A 409 -9.55 -24.63 29.81
C ARG A 409 -9.70 -24.39 28.32
N PHE A 410 -9.41 -25.41 27.52
CA PHE A 410 -9.60 -25.38 26.07
C PHE A 410 -11.07 -25.09 25.65
N GLN A 411 -12.06 -25.45 26.48
CA GLN A 411 -13.46 -25.13 26.20
C GLN A 411 -13.75 -23.63 26.23
N ASP A 412 -13.05 -22.87 27.09
CA ASP A 412 -13.22 -21.41 27.19
C ASP A 412 -12.75 -20.73 25.90
N ILE A 413 -11.68 -21.25 25.31
CA ILE A 413 -11.13 -20.78 24.03
C ILE A 413 -12.16 -20.88 22.92
N ARG A 414 -12.84 -22.03 22.80
CA ARG A 414 -13.89 -22.19 21.76
C ARG A 414 -14.99 -21.15 21.92
N LYS A 415 -15.39 -20.82 23.15
CA LYS A 415 -16.38 -19.77 23.43
C LYS A 415 -15.86 -18.39 23.05
N VAL A 416 -14.62 -18.06 23.40
CA VAL A 416 -13.98 -16.77 23.06
C VAL A 416 -13.87 -16.59 21.55
N LEU A 417 -13.40 -17.61 20.83
CA LEU A 417 -13.30 -17.55 19.36
C LEU A 417 -14.68 -17.48 18.69
N ALA A 418 -15.67 -18.23 19.19
CA ALA A 418 -17.04 -18.17 18.68
C ALA A 418 -17.69 -16.80 18.92
N LEU A 419 -17.45 -16.18 20.09
CA LEU A 419 -17.91 -14.83 20.39
C LEU A 419 -17.27 -13.81 19.43
N GLY A 420 -15.95 -13.89 19.26
CA GLY A 420 -15.22 -13.04 18.32
C GLY A 420 -15.71 -13.16 16.87
N ARG A 421 -15.93 -14.40 16.40
CA ARG A 421 -16.52 -14.69 15.09
C ARG A 421 -17.93 -14.10 14.98
N LYS A 422 -18.78 -14.31 15.98
CA LYS A 422 -20.14 -13.76 16.02
C LYS A 422 -20.11 -12.24 15.88
N ASN A 423 -19.29 -11.56 16.69
CA ASN A 423 -19.18 -10.11 16.67
C ASN A 423 -18.63 -9.57 15.33
N ARG A 424 -17.70 -10.29 14.70
CA ARG A 424 -17.20 -9.99 13.35
C ARG A 424 -18.31 -10.08 12.30
N VAL A 425 -19.19 -11.10 12.39
CA VAL A 425 -20.29 -11.36 11.44
C VAL A 425 -21.52 -10.49 11.67
N THR A 426 -21.97 -10.29 12.92
CA THR A 426 -23.20 -9.51 13.22
C THR A 426 -23.14 -8.06 12.76
N GLN A 427 -21.94 -7.57 12.46
CA GLN A 427 -21.70 -6.20 12.04
C GLN A 427 -21.20 -6.07 10.60
N SER A 428 -21.10 -7.18 9.86
CA SER A 428 -21.19 -7.12 8.40
C SER A 428 -22.65 -6.92 8.03
N THR A 429 -23.00 -5.71 7.58
CA THR A 429 -24.28 -5.48 6.91
C THR A 429 -24.39 -6.42 5.71
N ASN A 430 -25.63 -6.77 5.35
CA ASN A 430 -26.08 -7.82 4.41
C ASN A 430 -25.50 -7.80 2.95
N MET A 431 -24.40 -7.08 2.71
CA MET A 431 -23.82 -6.82 1.39
C MET A 431 -22.29 -6.91 1.31
N ASN A 432 -21.55 -7.15 2.41
CA ASN A 432 -20.09 -7.12 2.40
C ASN A 432 -19.46 -8.42 2.93
N GLU A 433 -18.61 -9.05 2.13
CA GLU A 433 -17.66 -10.09 2.56
C GLU A 433 -16.56 -9.45 3.42
N ARG A 434 -16.90 -9.05 4.66
CA ARG A 434 -16.03 -8.23 5.54
C ARG A 434 -14.70 -8.91 5.88
N SER A 435 -14.62 -10.24 5.85
CA SER A 435 -13.38 -11.00 6.08
C SER A 435 -12.25 -10.63 5.10
N SER A 436 -12.61 -10.21 3.88
CA SER A 436 -11.65 -9.76 2.87
C SER A 436 -11.08 -8.36 3.14
N ARG A 437 -11.72 -7.59 4.01
CA ARG A 437 -11.54 -6.14 4.13
C ARG A 437 -11.10 -5.66 5.52
N SER A 438 -10.94 -6.57 6.46
CA SER A 438 -10.41 -6.27 7.79
C SER A 438 -9.31 -7.24 8.19
N HIS A 439 -8.35 -6.75 8.96
CA HIS A 439 -7.34 -7.59 9.59
C HIS A 439 -7.85 -8.04 10.94
N VAL A 440 -7.62 -9.30 11.30
CA VAL A 440 -7.93 -9.82 12.64
C VAL A 440 -6.64 -10.28 13.32
N LEU A 441 -6.42 -9.79 14.53
CA LEU A 441 -5.30 -10.16 15.38
C LEU A 441 -5.83 -10.84 16.64
N LEU A 442 -5.56 -12.14 16.77
CA LEU A 442 -5.71 -12.89 18.01
C LEU A 442 -4.38 -12.86 18.76
N THR A 443 -4.35 -12.22 19.92
CA THR A 443 -3.17 -12.19 20.77
C THR A 443 -3.37 -13.14 21.94
N VAL A 444 -2.39 -14.02 22.15
CA VAL A 444 -2.32 -14.94 23.29
C VAL A 444 -1.12 -14.52 24.13
N THR A 445 -1.35 -14.16 25.39
CA THR A 445 -0.29 -13.84 26.34
C THR A 445 -0.21 -14.97 27.37
N VAL A 446 0.96 -15.56 27.51
CA VAL A 446 1.26 -16.68 28.41
C VAL A 446 2.26 -16.19 29.44
N SER A 447 1.82 -16.10 30.69
CA SER A 447 2.68 -15.74 31.82
C SER A 447 2.94 -16.99 32.65
N GLY A 448 4.18 -17.46 32.70
CA GLY A 448 4.59 -18.64 33.46
C GLY A 448 5.49 -18.27 34.64
N THR A 449 5.24 -18.85 35.80
CA THR A 449 6.10 -18.74 36.99
C THR A 449 6.57 -20.14 37.39
N GLU A 450 7.88 -20.34 37.46
CA GLU A 450 8.47 -21.59 37.94
C GLU A 450 8.34 -21.69 39.45
N ILE A 451 7.79 -22.79 39.96
CA ILE A 451 7.45 -22.94 41.38
C ILE A 451 8.70 -22.93 42.28
N ASN A 452 9.79 -23.55 41.81
CA ASN A 452 10.99 -23.73 42.64
C ASN A 452 11.91 -22.51 42.66
N THR A 453 11.97 -21.75 41.56
CA THR A 453 12.92 -20.63 41.40
C THR A 453 12.24 -19.26 41.44
N ASP A 454 10.91 -19.23 41.41
CA ASP A 454 10.08 -18.04 41.20
C ASP A 454 10.43 -17.26 39.92
N THR A 455 11.11 -17.91 38.96
CA THR A 455 11.47 -17.32 37.68
C THR A 455 10.21 -17.09 36.84
N LYS A 456 10.02 -15.86 36.37
CA LYS A 456 8.86 -15.47 35.57
C LYS A 456 9.21 -15.40 34.09
N THR A 457 8.31 -15.89 33.26
CA THR A 457 8.41 -15.87 31.80
C THR A 457 7.13 -15.28 31.23
N VAL A 458 7.26 -14.46 30.19
CA VAL A 458 6.10 -13.87 29.51
C VAL A 458 6.26 -14.03 28.01
N GLY A 459 5.47 -14.94 27.43
CA GLY A 459 5.39 -15.16 26.00
C GLY A 459 4.17 -14.45 25.39
N LYS A 460 4.33 -13.91 24.20
CA LYS A 460 3.23 -13.32 23.43
C LYS A 460 3.17 -13.95 22.04
N MET A 461 2.05 -14.56 21.71
CA MET A 461 1.79 -15.14 20.39
C MET A 461 0.69 -14.35 19.68
N ASN A 462 1.03 -13.74 18.56
CA ASN A 462 0.08 -13.03 17.70
C ASN A 462 -0.26 -13.90 16.48
N LEU A 463 -1.55 -14.22 16.32
CA LEU A 463 -2.09 -14.99 15.21
C LEU A 463 -2.95 -14.06 14.37
N VAL A 464 -2.52 -13.81 13.13
CA VAL A 464 -3.02 -12.69 12.32
C VAL A 464 -3.61 -13.19 11.01
N ASP A 465 -4.88 -12.85 10.75
CA ASP A 465 -5.55 -13.02 9.47
C ASP A 465 -5.61 -11.64 8.79
N LEU A 466 -4.76 -11.42 7.78
CA LEU A 466 -4.70 -10.15 7.07
C LEU A 466 -5.85 -10.02 6.06
N ALA A 467 -6.22 -8.77 5.74
CA ALA A 467 -7.11 -8.46 4.63
C ALA A 467 -6.53 -8.90 3.28
N GLY A 468 -7.37 -8.90 2.23
CA GLY A 468 -6.97 -9.21 0.86
C GLY A 468 -5.86 -8.30 0.34
N SER A 469 -4.85 -8.90 -0.30
CA SER A 469 -3.72 -8.18 -0.91
C SER A 469 -3.96 -7.68 -2.33
N GLU A 470 -5.15 -7.92 -2.88
CA GLU A 470 -5.52 -7.50 -4.23
C GLU A 470 -5.52 -5.97 -4.40
N ARG A 471 -5.36 -5.55 -5.65
CA ARG A 471 -5.27 -4.12 -5.98
C ARG A 471 -6.65 -3.50 -6.14
N VAL A 472 -6.84 -2.33 -5.51
CA VAL A 472 -8.11 -1.55 -5.54
C VAL A 472 -8.65 -1.32 -6.95
N TRP A 473 -7.81 -1.06 -7.95
CA TRP A 473 -8.30 -0.75 -9.31
C TRP A 473 -9.00 -1.94 -9.99
N LYS A 474 -8.77 -3.18 -9.53
CA LYS A 474 -9.48 -4.36 -10.04
C LYS A 474 -10.86 -4.56 -9.41
N SER A 475 -11.15 -3.92 -8.28
CA SER A 475 -12.41 -4.15 -7.56
C SER A 475 -13.59 -3.35 -8.10
N GLY A 476 -13.36 -2.39 -9.01
CA GLY A 476 -14.42 -1.53 -9.56
C GLY A 476 -15.13 -0.68 -8.51
N ALA A 477 -14.52 -0.47 -7.35
CA ALA A 477 -15.14 0.24 -6.23
C ALA A 477 -15.20 1.75 -6.47
N GLU A 478 -16.38 2.35 -6.25
CA GLU A 478 -16.63 3.80 -6.35
C GLU A 478 -17.06 4.39 -5.00
N GLY A 479 -16.90 5.71 -4.83
CA GLY A 479 -17.36 6.45 -3.63
C GLY A 479 -16.73 5.98 -2.32
N GLU A 480 -17.54 5.74 -1.30
CA GLU A 480 -17.08 5.29 0.03
C GLU A 480 -16.37 3.92 -0.01
N ARG A 481 -16.75 3.03 -0.93
CA ARG A 481 -16.08 1.73 -1.12
C ARG A 481 -14.65 1.91 -1.65
N LEU A 482 -14.41 2.96 -2.44
CA LEU A 482 -13.05 3.28 -2.91
C LEU A 482 -12.18 3.74 -1.74
N LYS A 483 -12.69 4.61 -0.87
CA LYS A 483 -11.98 5.07 0.34
C LYS A 483 -11.65 3.90 1.28
N GLU A 484 -12.61 3.01 1.49
CA GLU A 484 -12.43 1.79 2.27
C GLU A 484 -11.30 0.91 1.68
N ALA A 485 -11.37 0.62 0.37
CA ALA A 485 -10.35 -0.17 -0.31
C ALA A 485 -8.95 0.49 -0.29
N GLN A 486 -8.89 1.83 -0.38
CA GLN A 486 -7.65 2.58 -0.21
C GLN A 486 -7.06 2.43 1.19
N ASN A 487 -7.89 2.47 2.24
CA ASN A 487 -7.43 2.31 3.61
C ASN A 487 -6.98 0.86 3.91
N ILE A 488 -7.64 -0.14 3.34
CA ILE A 488 -7.19 -1.54 3.41
C ILE A 488 -5.80 -1.67 2.78
N ASN A 489 -5.63 -1.14 1.56
CA ASN A 489 -4.35 -1.22 0.87
C ASN A 489 -3.27 -0.34 1.52
N LYS A 490 -3.65 0.74 2.22
CA LYS A 490 -2.72 1.53 3.03
C LYS A 490 -2.03 0.69 4.09
N SER A 491 -2.77 -0.13 4.82
CA SER A 491 -2.19 -1.00 5.87
C SER A 491 -1.24 -2.06 5.32
N LEU A 492 -1.58 -2.69 4.19
CA LEU A 492 -0.72 -3.68 3.53
C LEU A 492 0.48 -3.05 2.81
N LEU A 493 0.32 -1.84 2.26
CA LEU A 493 1.43 -1.07 1.70
C LEU A 493 2.42 -0.67 2.81
N ALA A 494 1.91 -0.17 3.94
CA ALA A 494 2.74 0.12 5.11
C ALA A 494 3.50 -1.12 5.61
N LEU A 495 2.85 -2.30 5.61
CA LEU A 495 3.52 -3.56 5.93
C LEU A 495 4.64 -3.87 4.93
N ALA A 496 4.41 -3.66 3.64
CA ALA A 496 5.45 -3.83 2.62
C ALA A 496 6.63 -2.87 2.81
N ASP A 497 6.37 -1.62 3.17
CA ASP A 497 7.39 -0.61 3.46
C ASP A 497 8.21 -0.98 4.70
N VAL A 498 7.55 -1.50 5.75
CA VAL A 498 8.21 -2.02 6.95
C VAL A 498 9.14 -3.19 6.62
N ILE A 499 8.66 -4.18 5.87
CA ILE A 499 9.47 -5.32 5.43
C ILE A 499 10.67 -4.85 4.58
N GLN A 500 10.45 -3.89 3.68
CA GLN A 500 11.51 -3.31 2.86
C GLN A 500 12.56 -2.59 3.71
N ALA A 501 12.14 -1.81 4.70
CA ALA A 501 13.03 -1.10 5.62
C ALA A 501 13.83 -2.07 6.51
N LEU A 502 13.18 -3.12 7.04
CA LEU A 502 13.82 -4.17 7.83
C LEU A 502 14.85 -4.93 7.01
N ARG A 503 14.51 -5.35 5.79
CA ARG A 503 15.45 -6.01 4.86
C ARG A 503 16.65 -5.13 4.54
N ALA A 504 16.42 -3.84 4.31
CA ALA A 504 17.47 -2.87 4.05
C ALA A 504 18.25 -2.45 5.31
N LYS A 505 17.91 -3.01 6.49
CA LYS A 505 18.50 -2.69 7.80
C LYS A 505 18.53 -1.17 8.06
N GLN A 506 17.47 -0.47 7.67
CA GLN A 506 17.34 0.97 7.89
C GLN A 506 17.23 1.28 9.39
N ASN A 507 17.80 2.41 9.81
CA ASN A 507 17.72 2.86 11.21
C ASN A 507 16.28 3.19 11.63
N HIS A 508 15.49 3.78 10.72
CA HIS A 508 14.10 4.10 10.95
C HIS A 508 13.20 3.16 10.15
N VAL A 509 12.36 2.40 10.85
CA VAL A 509 11.35 1.51 10.25
C VAL A 509 9.97 2.14 10.46
N PRO A 510 9.17 2.36 9.39
CA PRO A 510 7.95 3.16 9.45
C PRO A 510 6.74 2.40 10.04
N PHE A 511 6.87 1.81 11.23
CA PHE A 511 5.79 1.05 11.87
C PHE A 511 4.53 1.88 12.13
N ARG A 512 4.66 3.20 12.28
CA ARG A 512 3.54 4.12 12.56
C ARG A 512 2.67 4.46 11.34
N ASN A 513 3.04 4.03 10.13
CA ASN A 513 2.31 4.36 8.90
C ASN A 513 0.91 3.72 8.82
N SER A 514 0.65 2.67 9.61
CA SER A 514 -0.67 2.07 9.78
C SER A 514 -0.87 1.53 11.20
N LYS A 515 -2.13 1.35 11.62
CA LYS A 515 -2.43 0.70 12.91
C LYS A 515 -1.97 -0.76 12.95
N LEU A 516 -2.06 -1.46 11.81
CA LEU A 516 -1.59 -2.83 11.66
C LEU A 516 -0.10 -2.94 11.94
N THR A 517 0.72 -2.19 11.20
CA THR A 517 2.18 -2.20 11.38
C THR A 517 2.60 -1.73 12.76
N TYR A 518 1.82 -0.82 13.37
CA TYR A 518 2.13 -0.34 14.70
C TYR A 518 1.89 -1.44 15.75
N LEU A 519 0.77 -2.16 15.70
CA LEU A 519 0.54 -3.33 16.56
C LEU A 519 1.57 -4.45 16.34
N LEU A 520 2.00 -4.63 15.09
CA LEU A 520 3.00 -5.64 14.72
C LEU A 520 4.44 -5.18 14.98
N GLN A 521 4.68 -3.98 15.48
CA GLN A 521 6.04 -3.50 15.79
C GLN A 521 6.74 -4.45 16.77
N ASP A 522 6.02 -4.89 17.81
CA ASP A 522 6.55 -5.83 18.80
C ASP A 522 6.70 -7.26 18.25
N SER A 523 6.15 -7.55 17.06
CA SER A 523 6.21 -8.86 16.39
C SER A 523 7.27 -8.92 15.30
N LEU A 524 7.44 -7.84 14.55
CA LEU A 524 8.40 -7.69 13.47
C LEU A 524 9.70 -7.00 13.93
N GLY A 525 9.81 -6.72 15.23
CA GLY A 525 11.01 -6.24 15.88
C GLY A 525 12.06 -7.35 16.06
N LYS A 526 13.25 -6.95 16.54
CA LYS A 526 14.36 -7.88 16.76
C LYS A 526 14.03 -8.91 17.85
N GLY A 527 14.52 -10.14 17.68
CA GLY A 527 14.40 -11.22 18.66
C GLY A 527 13.03 -11.90 18.76
N ASN A 528 12.08 -11.55 17.88
CA ASN A 528 10.81 -12.26 17.76
C ASN A 528 10.91 -13.39 16.73
N LYS A 529 10.11 -14.44 16.91
CA LYS A 529 9.98 -15.53 15.93
C LYS A 529 8.76 -15.27 15.06
N THR A 530 8.97 -15.08 13.77
CA THR A 530 7.87 -14.70 12.87
C THR A 530 7.75 -15.65 11.70
N VAL A 531 6.50 -16.05 11.40
CA VAL A 531 6.12 -16.87 10.27
C VAL A 531 5.10 -16.15 9.43
N MET A 532 5.37 -16.06 8.13
CA MET A 532 4.40 -15.68 7.12
C MET A 532 3.86 -16.92 6.44
N VAL A 533 2.54 -17.13 6.46
CA VAL A 533 1.89 -18.15 5.62
C VAL A 533 1.30 -17.46 4.39
N VAL A 534 1.99 -17.57 3.25
CA VAL A 534 1.51 -17.02 1.98
C VAL A 534 0.51 -17.97 1.33
N GLN A 535 -0.69 -17.48 1.09
CA GLN A 535 -1.83 -18.20 0.53
C GLN A 535 -2.04 -17.81 -0.92
N ILE A 536 -1.96 -18.78 -1.82
CA ILE A 536 -2.09 -18.55 -3.26
C ILE A 536 -3.19 -19.40 -3.88
N SER A 537 -3.72 -18.91 -5.00
CA SER A 537 -4.64 -19.64 -5.86
C SER A 537 -3.88 -20.18 -7.08
N SER A 538 -4.17 -21.42 -7.45
CA SER A 538 -3.67 -22.05 -8.68
C SER A 538 -4.46 -21.69 -9.93
N LEU A 539 -5.59 -20.99 -9.81
CA LEU A 539 -6.43 -20.58 -10.95
C LEU A 539 -5.76 -19.53 -11.85
N GLU A 540 -5.98 -19.67 -13.18
CA GLU A 540 -5.44 -18.78 -14.22
C GLU A 540 -5.83 -17.30 -14.01
N GLU A 541 -7.08 -17.04 -13.66
CA GLU A 541 -7.59 -15.69 -13.37
C GLU A 541 -6.85 -14.99 -12.22
N ASN A 542 -6.30 -15.78 -11.30
CA ASN A 542 -5.64 -15.32 -10.08
C ASN A 542 -4.11 -15.23 -10.21
N VAL A 543 -3.52 -15.70 -11.32
CA VAL A 543 -2.05 -15.76 -11.49
C VAL A 543 -1.38 -14.40 -11.25
N GLY A 544 -2.01 -13.31 -11.70
CA GLY A 544 -1.47 -11.97 -11.49
C GLY A 544 -1.25 -11.60 -10.01
N GLU A 545 -2.19 -12.00 -9.14
CA GLU A 545 -2.12 -11.76 -7.70
C GLU A 545 -1.25 -12.81 -6.99
N THR A 546 -1.28 -14.07 -7.43
CA THR A 546 -0.33 -15.11 -7.00
C THR A 546 1.11 -14.67 -7.23
N MET A 547 1.42 -14.09 -8.40
CA MET A 547 2.74 -13.53 -8.71
C MET A 547 3.11 -12.36 -7.80
N CYS A 548 2.16 -11.50 -7.44
CA CYS A 548 2.41 -10.40 -6.51
C CYS A 548 2.70 -10.92 -5.10
N SER A 549 1.94 -11.91 -4.65
CA SER A 549 2.06 -12.53 -3.33
C SER A 549 3.39 -13.28 -3.17
N LEU A 550 3.79 -14.08 -4.17
CA LEU A 550 5.07 -14.79 -4.16
C LEU A 550 6.27 -13.83 -4.21
N LYS A 551 6.20 -12.75 -5.00
CA LYS A 551 7.23 -11.70 -5.00
C LYS A 551 7.36 -11.01 -3.65
N PHE A 552 6.25 -10.82 -2.93
CA PHE A 552 6.29 -10.27 -1.58
C PHE A 552 6.88 -11.27 -0.59
N ALA A 553 6.43 -12.52 -0.61
CA ALA A 553 6.96 -13.62 0.19
C ALA A 553 8.49 -13.77 0.05
N GLN A 554 9.02 -13.72 -1.18
CA GLN A 554 10.46 -13.78 -1.43
C GLN A 554 11.24 -12.57 -0.87
N ARG A 555 10.60 -11.40 -0.74
CA ARG A 555 11.21 -10.26 -0.04
C ARG A 555 11.25 -10.49 1.47
N VAL A 556 10.20 -11.08 2.03
CA VAL A 556 10.07 -11.40 3.46
C VAL A 556 11.09 -12.46 3.90
N CYS A 557 11.36 -13.48 3.09
CA CYS A 557 12.38 -14.51 3.36
C CYS A 557 13.78 -13.94 3.67
N LYS A 558 14.06 -12.73 3.15
CA LYS A 558 15.36 -12.06 3.28
C LYS A 558 15.43 -11.11 4.48
N VAL A 559 14.42 -11.10 5.35
CA VAL A 559 14.39 -10.28 6.55
C VAL A 559 15.01 -11.04 7.72
N GLU A 560 16.01 -10.43 8.34
CA GLU A 560 16.71 -10.95 9.51
C GLU A 560 16.30 -10.13 10.75
N LEU A 561 15.56 -10.73 11.68
CA LEU A 561 15.18 -10.16 12.97
C LEU A 561 16.26 -10.40 14.05
N GLY A 562 17.28 -11.20 13.75
CA GLY A 562 18.32 -11.57 14.71
C GLY A 562 17.87 -12.65 15.70
N PRO A 563 18.77 -13.15 16.56
CA PRO A 563 18.52 -14.32 17.39
C PRO A 563 17.32 -14.12 18.30
N ALA A 564 16.49 -15.16 18.42
CA ALA A 564 15.28 -15.11 19.23
C ALA A 564 15.61 -14.79 20.70
N ALA A 565 14.95 -13.77 21.24
CA ALA A 565 15.15 -13.30 22.61
C ALA A 565 14.04 -13.85 23.51
N ARG A 566 14.44 -14.47 24.63
CA ARG A 566 13.53 -14.99 25.65
C ARG A 566 13.23 -13.89 26.67
N ARG A 567 11.96 -13.64 26.96
CA ARG A 567 11.52 -12.71 28.00
C ARG A 567 11.40 -13.43 29.34
N VAL A 568 12.46 -13.32 30.12
CA VAL A 568 12.53 -13.84 31.50
C VAL A 568 12.64 -12.65 32.44
N GLU A 569 11.64 -12.47 33.28
CA GLU A 569 11.73 -11.58 34.43
C GLU A 569 12.44 -12.34 35.55
N ALA A 570 13.72 -12.04 35.73
CA ALA A 570 14.49 -12.56 36.84
C ALA A 570 14.06 -11.84 38.12
N THR A 571 13.49 -12.58 39.06
CA THR A 571 13.19 -12.11 40.42
C THR A 571 14.48 -11.74 41.15
N SER A 572 14.36 -10.86 42.15
CA SER A 572 15.45 -10.27 42.94
C SER A 572 16.47 -11.27 43.49
N TYR A 573 16.15 -12.57 43.56
CA TYR A 573 17.07 -13.64 44.00
C TYR A 573 18.23 -13.91 43.02
N ILE A 574 18.01 -13.82 41.70
CA ILE A 574 19.11 -13.94 40.72
C ILE A 574 19.98 -12.67 40.73
N PHE A 575 19.36 -11.50 40.91
CA PHE A 575 20.09 -10.26 41.18
C PHE A 575 20.91 -10.39 42.48
N TYR A 576 20.34 -10.95 43.55
CA TYR A 576 21.02 -11.19 44.82
C TYR A 576 22.19 -12.17 44.66
N LEU A 577 22.05 -13.29 43.94
CA LEU A 577 23.13 -14.23 43.67
C LEU A 577 24.22 -13.65 42.76
N ARG A 578 23.85 -12.81 41.78
CA ARG A 578 24.79 -12.12 40.88
C ARG A 578 25.57 -11.03 41.63
N TYR A 579 24.93 -10.29 42.53
CA TYR A 579 25.58 -9.32 43.41
C TYR A 579 26.36 -9.99 44.54
N ARG A 580 25.92 -11.15 45.04
CA ARG A 580 26.65 -11.94 46.04
C ARG A 580 28.00 -12.40 45.50
N LYS A 581 28.08 -12.88 44.25
CA LYS A 581 29.38 -13.17 43.62
C LYS A 581 30.29 -11.94 43.50
N HIS A 582 29.73 -10.75 43.26
CA HIS A 582 30.50 -9.51 43.24
C HIS A 582 30.94 -9.05 44.64
N LEU A 583 30.12 -9.26 45.67
CA LEU A 583 30.43 -8.97 47.07
C LEU A 583 31.47 -9.95 47.64
N GLU A 584 31.36 -11.25 47.34
CA GLU A 584 32.38 -12.26 47.71
C GLU A 584 33.72 -11.94 47.05
N TYR A 585 33.73 -11.45 45.80
CA TYR A 585 34.96 -10.99 45.13
C TYR A 585 35.57 -9.72 45.76
N PHE A 586 34.75 -8.86 46.37
CA PHE A 586 35.21 -7.64 47.04
C PHE A 586 35.77 -7.95 48.43
N VAL A 587 35.12 -8.85 49.18
CA VAL A 587 35.57 -9.27 50.52
C VAL A 587 36.89 -10.05 50.45
N VAL A 588 37.09 -10.90 49.43
CA VAL A 588 38.36 -11.64 49.24
C VAL A 588 39.53 -10.74 48.80
N ARG A 589 39.26 -9.51 48.37
CA ARG A 589 40.30 -8.52 48.03
C ARG A 589 40.58 -7.50 49.13
N SER A 590 39.75 -7.47 50.18
CA SER A 590 39.86 -6.56 51.32
C SER A 590 40.36 -7.24 52.60
N VAL A 591 40.52 -8.57 52.57
CA VAL A 591 41.30 -9.38 53.52
C VAL A 591 42.60 -9.76 52.85
#